data_AF-A0A2Z6RCJ1-F1
#
_entry.id   AF-A0A2Z6RCJ1-F1
#
_cell.length_a   1.000
_cell.length_b   1.000
_cell.length_c   1.000
_cell.angle_alpha   90.00
_cell.angle_beta   90.00
_cell.angle_gamma   90.00
#
_symmetry.space_group_name_H-M   'P 1'
#
loop_
_entity.id
_entity.type
_entity.pdbx_description
1 polymer ?
#
loop_
_entity_poly.entity_id
_entity_poly.type
_entity_poly.pdbx_seq_one_letter_code
_entity_poly.pdbx_strand_id
1 'polypeptide(L)'
;MRDYKFTRKWFQPHAPRWEKTLSCLKDKVINVLEIGVFEGRATVWILDELFQKSESKLVTIDTFQNIFVNNDNEATFRRNIKESGKENQVEIIKNNSFDALTKLNYEKRIEFDFIYIDGSHIACDVLSDAVLSWNLLKDGGIMILDDYEWDYFEEEYNNPRIAIDAFLRTYQSQIEVLFKRFQVGIRKVVKEVPRTARDDKRID
;
A
#
# COMPACT_ATOMS: atom_id res chain seq x y z
N MET A 1 -13.22 13.80 19.67
CA MET A 1 -13.18 13.16 18.34
C MET A 1 -12.44 14.12 17.42
N ARG A 2 -11.47 13.66 16.63
CA ARG A 2 -10.68 14.52 15.74
C ARG A 2 -11.55 15.03 14.58
N ASP A 3 -11.39 16.29 14.16
CA ASP A 3 -12.25 16.92 13.14
C ASP A 3 -11.69 16.74 11.72
N TYR A 4 -11.59 15.48 11.29
CA TYR A 4 -11.16 15.14 9.93
C TYR A 4 -12.22 15.46 8.87
N LYS A 5 -11.78 15.88 7.69
CA LYS A 5 -12.63 16.30 6.57
C LYS A 5 -12.34 15.43 5.37
N PHE A 6 -13.40 14.95 4.75
CA PHE A 6 -13.32 14.07 3.60
C PHE A 6 -14.53 14.28 2.72
N THR A 7 -14.34 14.21 1.40
CA THR A 7 -15.43 14.22 0.42
C THR A 7 -15.82 12.81 -0.04
N ARG A 8 -15.01 11.79 0.30
CA ARG A 8 -15.26 10.39 -0.06
C ARG A 8 -15.26 9.48 1.17
N LYS A 9 -15.95 8.35 1.07
CA LYS A 9 -16.10 7.34 2.13
C LYS A 9 -15.49 5.98 1.76
N TRP A 10 -14.68 5.92 0.68
CA TRP A 10 -14.18 4.67 0.08
C TRP A 10 -13.51 3.74 1.09
N PHE A 11 -12.67 4.26 2.00
CA PHE A 11 -12.01 3.43 3.01
C PHE A 11 -12.95 2.84 4.09
N GLN A 12 -14.10 3.46 4.39
CA GLN A 12 -14.91 3.09 5.57
C GLN A 12 -15.33 1.61 5.65
N PRO A 13 -15.76 0.95 4.55
CA PRO A 13 -16.11 -0.47 4.56
C PRO A 13 -14.92 -1.40 4.86
N HIS A 14 -13.69 -0.93 4.71
CA HIS A 14 -12.46 -1.73 4.86
C HIS A 14 -11.90 -1.70 6.29
N ALA A 15 -12.20 -0.65 7.07
CA ALA A 15 -11.67 -0.44 8.41
C ALA A 15 -11.82 -1.65 9.36
N PRO A 16 -12.97 -2.38 9.43
CA PRO A 16 -13.08 -3.56 10.30
C PRO A 16 -12.13 -4.70 9.92
N ARG A 17 -11.82 -4.83 8.62
CA ARG A 17 -10.88 -5.87 8.15
C ARG A 17 -9.44 -5.46 8.41
N TRP A 18 -9.12 -4.19 8.25
CA TRP A 18 -7.81 -3.64 8.62
C TRP A 18 -7.55 -3.81 10.10
N GLU A 19 -8.51 -3.46 10.96
CA GLU A 19 -8.44 -3.64 12.41
C GLU A 19 -8.07 -5.09 12.78
N LYS A 20 -8.78 -6.07 12.21
CA LYS A 20 -8.47 -7.49 12.44
C LYS A 20 -7.08 -7.88 11.94
N THR A 21 -6.75 -7.49 10.70
CA THR A 21 -5.54 -7.94 10.00
C THR A 21 -4.27 -7.32 10.56
N LEU A 22 -4.32 -6.04 10.93
CA LEU A 22 -3.18 -5.24 11.36
C LEU A 22 -3.06 -5.16 12.89
N SER A 23 -3.94 -5.84 13.64
CA SER A 23 -3.92 -5.89 15.11
C SER A 23 -2.56 -6.28 15.69
N CYS A 24 -1.80 -7.16 15.01
CA CYS A 24 -0.46 -7.57 15.43
C CYS A 24 0.62 -6.48 15.32
N LEU A 25 0.31 -5.35 14.68
CA LEU A 25 1.18 -4.18 14.56
C LEU A 25 0.90 -3.14 15.66
N LYS A 26 -0.22 -3.26 16.39
CA LYS A 26 -0.49 -2.42 17.55
C LYS A 26 0.62 -2.58 18.60
N ASP A 27 0.90 -1.51 19.33
CA ASP A 27 1.93 -1.37 20.37
C ASP A 27 3.39 -1.49 19.91
N LYS A 28 3.66 -1.65 18.61
CA LYS A 28 5.01 -1.74 18.05
C LYS A 28 5.48 -0.40 17.47
N VAL A 29 6.80 -0.22 17.42
CA VAL A 29 7.42 0.77 16.54
C VAL A 29 7.40 0.19 15.14
N ILE A 30 6.69 0.84 14.22
CA ILE A 30 6.48 0.35 12.86
C ILE A 30 6.81 1.42 11.82
N ASN A 31 7.26 0.97 10.66
CA ASN A 31 7.35 1.78 9.47
C ASN A 31 6.21 1.39 8.52
N VAL A 32 5.50 2.38 8.00
CA VAL A 32 4.38 2.18 7.07
C VAL A 32 4.65 2.95 5.78
N LEU A 33 4.30 2.34 4.64
CA LEU A 33 4.25 2.99 3.34
C LEU A 33 2.80 3.05 2.85
N GLU A 34 2.37 4.20 2.36
CA GLU A 34 1.07 4.39 1.72
C GLU A 34 1.27 5.04 0.35
N ILE A 35 0.71 4.43 -0.69
CA ILE A 35 0.74 4.94 -2.08
C ILE A 35 -0.69 5.26 -2.49
N GLY A 36 -0.92 6.50 -2.94
CA GLY A 36 -2.25 7.02 -3.22
C GLY A 36 -2.99 7.36 -1.93
N VAL A 37 -2.78 8.58 -1.43
CA VAL A 37 -3.36 9.02 -0.15
C VAL A 37 -4.63 9.84 -0.32
N PHE A 38 -4.79 10.52 -1.46
CA PHE A 38 -5.90 11.43 -1.74
C PHE A 38 -6.12 12.44 -0.60
N GLU A 39 -7.20 12.33 0.17
CA GLU A 39 -7.54 13.18 1.33
C GLU A 39 -7.00 12.63 2.67
N GLY A 40 -6.36 11.47 2.67
CA GLY A 40 -5.69 10.86 3.82
C GLY A 40 -6.59 10.07 4.74
N ARG A 41 -7.68 9.47 4.24
CA ARG A 41 -8.62 8.74 5.11
C ARG A 41 -8.00 7.47 5.68
N ALA A 42 -7.33 6.67 4.84
CA ALA A 42 -6.57 5.51 5.31
C ALA A 42 -5.36 5.96 6.13
N THR A 43 -4.66 7.00 5.68
CA THR A 43 -3.58 7.65 6.44
C THR A 43 -3.93 7.96 7.89
N VAL A 44 -5.00 8.73 8.14
CA VAL A 44 -5.32 9.10 9.53
C VAL A 44 -5.80 7.90 10.34
N TRP A 45 -6.39 6.88 9.70
CA TRP A 45 -6.70 5.63 10.37
C TRP A 45 -5.42 4.91 10.83
N ILE A 46 -4.40 4.84 9.97
CA ILE A 46 -3.08 4.28 10.32
C ILE A 46 -2.48 5.05 11.50
N LEU A 47 -2.53 6.37 11.44
CA LEU A 47 -2.02 7.24 12.50
C LEU A 47 -2.79 7.02 13.81
N ASP A 48 -4.12 6.95 13.78
CA ASP A 48 -4.95 6.82 14.98
C ASP A 48 -4.81 5.44 15.62
N GLU A 49 -4.85 4.38 14.81
CA GLU A 49 -5.00 3.01 15.31
C GLU A 49 -3.68 2.27 15.47
N LEU A 50 -2.67 2.58 14.66
CA LEU A 50 -1.39 1.84 14.66
C LEU A 50 -0.23 2.65 15.28
N PHE A 51 -0.24 3.98 15.17
CA PHE A 51 0.89 4.82 15.61
C PHE A 51 0.74 5.19 17.09
N GLN A 52 0.86 4.19 17.95
CA GLN A 52 0.86 4.34 19.40
C GLN A 52 2.25 4.71 19.96
N LYS A 53 3.31 4.47 19.19
CA LYS A 53 4.70 4.87 19.50
C LYS A 53 5.08 6.08 18.65
N SER A 54 5.73 7.07 19.26
CA SER A 54 6.19 8.29 18.60
C SER A 54 7.29 8.05 17.54
N GLU A 55 7.97 6.92 17.65
CA GLU A 55 9.08 6.51 16.81
C GLU A 55 8.61 5.86 15.50
N SER A 56 7.33 5.49 15.41
CA SER A 56 6.73 4.95 14.19
C SER A 56 6.73 6.01 13.09
N LYS A 57 6.97 5.59 11.85
CA LYS A 57 7.08 6.47 10.69
C LYS A 57 6.14 6.03 9.57
N LEU A 58 5.47 6.99 8.97
CA LEU A 58 4.64 6.81 7.79
C LEU A 58 5.27 7.57 6.63
N VAL A 59 5.57 6.86 5.55
CA VAL A 59 5.94 7.47 4.27
C VAL A 59 4.71 7.42 3.38
N THR A 60 4.34 8.57 2.84
CA THR A 60 3.22 8.72 1.91
C THR A 60 3.72 9.13 0.53
N ILE A 61 3.17 8.53 -0.52
CA ILE A 61 3.48 8.85 -1.91
C ILE A 61 2.19 9.19 -2.63
N ASP A 62 2.10 10.39 -3.20
CA ASP A 62 0.98 10.81 -4.03
C ASP A 62 1.41 11.92 -4.99
N THR A 63 0.82 11.97 -6.18
CA THR A 63 1.07 13.06 -7.13
C THR A 63 0.28 14.32 -6.75
N PHE A 64 -0.78 14.17 -5.96
CA PHE A 64 -1.81 15.15 -5.68
C PHE A 64 -2.38 15.80 -6.94
N GLN A 65 -2.49 15.03 -8.02
CA GLN A 65 -3.21 15.49 -9.20
C GLN A 65 -4.69 15.69 -8.85
N ASN A 66 -5.24 16.83 -9.26
CA ASN A 66 -6.65 17.13 -9.02
C ASN A 66 -7.53 16.27 -9.92
N ILE A 67 -8.11 15.22 -9.33
CA ILE A 67 -9.03 14.30 -10.02
C ILE A 67 -10.45 14.91 -10.11
N PHE A 68 -10.79 15.83 -9.19
CA PHE A 68 -12.09 16.50 -9.16
C PHE A 68 -11.94 18.02 -9.20
N VAL A 69 -12.70 18.68 -10.08
CA VAL A 69 -12.62 20.13 -10.38
C VAL A 69 -12.70 21.02 -9.12
N ASN A 70 -13.46 20.61 -8.12
CA ASN A 70 -13.69 21.38 -6.89
C ASN A 70 -13.19 20.65 -5.63
N ASN A 71 -12.12 19.85 -5.76
CA ASN A 71 -11.50 19.21 -4.62
C ASN A 71 -9.99 19.42 -4.62
N ASP A 72 -9.49 20.14 -3.62
CA ASP A 72 -8.06 20.21 -3.32
C ASP A 72 -7.75 19.09 -2.31
N ASN A 73 -7.40 17.91 -2.85
CA ASN A 73 -7.09 16.75 -2.02
C ASN A 73 -5.78 16.94 -1.25
N GLU A 74 -4.81 17.70 -1.77
CA GLU A 74 -3.57 17.98 -1.04
C GLU A 74 -3.81 18.85 0.19
N ALA A 75 -4.53 19.96 0.02
CA ALA A 75 -4.86 20.82 1.15
C ALA A 75 -5.69 20.08 2.20
N THR A 76 -6.63 19.24 1.77
CA THR A 76 -7.44 18.41 2.66
C THR A 76 -6.59 17.38 3.39
N PHE A 77 -5.70 16.68 2.68
CA PHE A 77 -4.73 15.74 3.25
C PHE A 77 -3.87 16.40 4.32
N ARG A 78 -3.16 17.48 3.97
CA ARG A 78 -2.27 18.20 4.90
C ARG A 78 -3.02 18.70 6.14
N ARG A 79 -4.25 19.17 5.97
CA ARG A 79 -5.11 19.59 7.10
C ARG A 79 -5.48 18.40 8.00
N ASN A 80 -5.81 17.24 7.43
CA ASN A 80 -6.11 16.03 8.19
C ASN A 80 -4.88 15.49 8.93
N ILE A 81 -3.70 15.52 8.31
CA ILE A 81 -2.43 15.18 8.98
C ILE A 81 -2.20 16.12 10.17
N LYS A 82 -2.41 17.43 9.99
CA LYS A 82 -2.31 18.40 11.09
C LYS A 82 -3.27 18.11 12.24
N GLU A 83 -4.53 17.82 11.92
CA GLU A 83 -5.56 17.46 12.90
C GLU A 83 -5.21 16.16 13.66
N SER A 84 -4.38 15.30 13.08
CA SER A 84 -3.90 14.09 13.76
C SER A 84 -2.89 14.35 14.87
N GLY A 85 -2.24 15.53 14.90
CA GLY A 85 -1.17 15.85 15.85
C GLY A 85 0.06 14.94 15.74
N LYS A 86 0.22 14.21 14.63
CA LYS A 86 1.31 13.25 14.35
C LYS A 86 2.09 13.63 13.09
N GLU A 87 2.09 14.91 12.71
CA GLU A 87 2.74 15.41 11.50
C GLU A 87 4.23 15.06 11.45
N ASN A 88 4.91 15.07 12.60
CA ASN A 88 6.33 14.72 12.71
C ASN A 88 6.62 13.24 12.44
N GLN A 89 5.60 12.39 12.39
CA GLN A 89 5.72 10.97 12.04
C GLN A 89 5.45 10.70 10.56
N VAL A 90 5.08 11.72 9.78
CA VAL A 90 4.66 11.58 8.38
C VAL A 90 5.65 12.26 7.44
N GLU A 91 6.23 11.47 6.55
CA GLU A 91 6.96 11.96 5.38
C GLU A 91 6.02 11.99 4.18
N ILE A 92 5.99 13.14 3.48
CA ILE A 92 5.13 13.34 2.31
C ILE A 92 6.01 13.46 1.06
N ILE A 93 5.96 12.44 0.21
CA ILE A 93 6.63 12.40 -1.08
C ILE A 93 5.60 12.78 -2.16
N LYS A 94 5.67 14.03 -2.61
CA LYS A 94 4.86 14.49 -3.75
C LYS A 94 5.53 14.09 -5.06
N ASN A 95 5.26 12.87 -5.55
CA ASN A 95 5.79 12.35 -6.81
C ASN A 95 4.93 11.19 -7.35
N ASN A 96 5.19 10.74 -8.57
CA ASN A 96 4.67 9.44 -9.02
C ASN A 96 5.32 8.29 -8.24
N SER A 97 4.58 7.18 -8.10
CA SER A 97 4.99 6.05 -7.28
C SER A 97 6.20 5.33 -7.84
N PHE A 98 6.31 5.16 -9.16
CA PHE A 98 7.46 4.52 -9.80
C PHE A 98 8.80 5.19 -9.42
N ASP A 99 8.90 6.51 -9.58
CA ASP A 99 10.12 7.26 -9.27
C ASP A 99 10.42 7.27 -7.77
N ALA A 100 9.39 7.46 -6.94
CA ALA A 100 9.54 7.46 -5.48
C ALA A 100 10.00 6.09 -4.95
N LEU A 101 9.37 5.01 -5.39
CA LEU A 101 9.71 3.65 -5.02
C LEU A 101 11.09 3.23 -5.53
N THR A 102 11.45 3.65 -6.76
CA THR A 102 12.79 3.41 -7.32
C THR A 102 13.84 4.07 -6.44
N LYS A 103 13.62 5.32 -6.02
CA LYS A 103 14.52 6.03 -5.11
C LYS A 103 14.62 5.33 -3.76
N LEU A 104 13.50 4.95 -3.14
CA LEU A 104 13.48 4.23 -1.85
C LEU A 104 14.25 2.90 -1.93
N ASN A 105 14.06 2.13 -3.00
CA ASN A 105 14.79 0.89 -3.28
C ASN A 105 16.28 1.09 -3.49
N TYR A 106 16.67 2.19 -4.14
CA TYR A 106 18.07 2.54 -4.33
C TYR A 106 18.74 2.92 -3.01
N GLU A 107 18.06 3.75 -2.19
CA GLU A 107 18.61 4.25 -0.94
C GLU A 107 18.69 3.18 0.16
N LYS A 108 17.75 2.22 0.19
CA LYS A 108 17.67 1.12 1.17
C LYS A 108 17.78 1.57 2.64
N ARG A 109 17.26 2.77 2.95
CA ARG A 109 17.33 3.37 4.29
C ARG A 109 16.21 2.90 5.21
N ILE A 110 15.14 2.35 4.65
CA ILE A 110 13.93 1.98 5.38
C ILE A 110 13.31 0.72 4.77
N GLU A 111 12.82 -0.14 5.65
CA GLU A 111 11.93 -1.25 5.32
C GLU A 111 10.63 -1.09 6.12
N PHE A 112 9.54 -1.62 5.58
CA PHE A 112 8.19 -1.39 6.06
C PHE A 112 7.59 -2.66 6.69
N ASP A 113 6.89 -2.47 7.81
CA ASP A 113 6.10 -3.50 8.48
C ASP A 113 4.71 -3.63 7.83
N PHE A 114 4.22 -2.53 7.24
CA PHE A 114 2.96 -2.46 6.53
C PHE A 114 3.07 -1.58 5.28
N ILE A 115 2.52 -2.04 4.17
CA ILE A 115 2.40 -1.28 2.92
C ILE A 115 0.96 -1.29 2.43
N TYR A 116 0.41 -0.13 2.07
CA TYR A 116 -0.88 0.01 1.40
C TYR A 116 -0.70 0.62 0.01
N ILE A 117 -1.29 -0.01 -1.01
CA ILE A 117 -1.23 0.41 -2.42
C ILE A 117 -2.65 0.71 -2.92
N ASP A 118 -2.90 1.99 -3.22
CA ASP A 118 -4.19 2.57 -3.65
C ASP A 118 -3.95 3.75 -4.64
N GLY A 119 -2.93 3.61 -5.50
CA GLY A 119 -2.51 4.63 -6.46
C GLY A 119 -2.83 4.25 -7.91
N SER A 120 -3.09 5.27 -8.75
CA SER A 120 -3.33 5.23 -10.21
C SER A 120 -4.54 4.41 -10.70
N HIS A 121 -4.73 3.21 -10.16
CA HIS A 121 -5.69 2.20 -10.56
C HIS A 121 -5.47 1.63 -11.98
N ILE A 122 -4.42 2.05 -12.67
CA ILE A 122 -3.99 1.49 -13.96
C ILE A 122 -3.11 0.26 -13.70
N ALA A 123 -3.40 -0.85 -14.37
CA ALA A 123 -2.75 -2.14 -14.11
C ALA A 123 -1.21 -2.10 -14.15
N CYS A 124 -0.61 -1.42 -15.12
CA CYS A 124 0.86 -1.34 -15.22
C CYS A 124 1.49 -0.66 -14.00
N ASP A 125 0.84 0.40 -13.51
CA ASP A 125 1.30 1.16 -12.36
C ASP A 125 1.14 0.31 -11.09
N VAL A 126 -0.03 -0.32 -10.91
CA VAL A 126 -0.30 -1.24 -9.78
C VAL A 126 0.70 -2.40 -9.74
N LEU A 127 1.05 -2.99 -10.89
CA LEU A 127 2.04 -4.05 -10.94
C LEU A 127 3.43 -3.54 -10.53
N SER A 128 3.83 -2.37 -11.04
CA SER A 128 5.12 -1.77 -10.70
C SER A 128 5.21 -1.41 -9.21
N ASP A 129 4.13 -0.87 -8.65
CA ASP A 129 4.01 -0.51 -7.24
C ASP A 129 4.11 -1.75 -6.35
N ALA A 130 3.41 -2.83 -6.71
CA ALA A 130 3.46 -4.09 -5.98
C ALA A 130 4.88 -4.69 -5.97
N VAL A 131 5.54 -4.77 -7.14
CA VAL A 131 6.89 -5.32 -7.28
C VAL A 131 7.93 -4.49 -6.52
N LEU A 132 7.93 -3.17 -6.68
CA LEU A 132 8.92 -2.30 -6.04
C LEU A 132 8.68 -2.20 -4.53
N SER A 133 7.41 -2.19 -4.10
CA SER A 133 7.07 -2.20 -2.67
C SER A 133 7.42 -3.52 -1.99
N TRP A 134 7.32 -4.65 -2.69
CA TRP A 134 7.65 -5.98 -2.14
C TRP A 134 9.11 -6.08 -1.67
N ASN A 135 10.01 -5.40 -2.37
CA ASN A 135 11.43 -5.32 -2.03
C ASN A 135 11.69 -4.50 -0.76
N LEU A 136 10.78 -3.60 -0.40
CA LEU A 136 10.86 -2.74 0.79
C LEU A 136 10.07 -3.33 1.97
N LEU A 137 9.28 -4.37 1.75
CA LEU A 137 8.49 -5.03 2.79
C LEU A 137 9.37 -6.00 3.59
N LYS A 138 9.34 -5.88 4.91
CA LYS A 138 10.02 -6.81 5.83
C LYS A 138 9.44 -8.21 5.73
N ASP A 139 10.24 -9.20 6.09
CA ASP A 139 9.73 -10.55 6.33
C ASP A 139 8.71 -10.55 7.47
N GLY A 140 7.57 -11.21 7.26
CA GLY A 140 6.41 -11.13 8.15
C GLY A 140 5.58 -9.84 8.01
N GLY A 141 6.04 -8.88 7.21
CA GLY A 141 5.32 -7.65 6.88
C GLY A 141 4.05 -7.91 6.09
N ILE A 142 3.10 -6.98 6.20
CA ILE A 142 1.79 -7.06 5.55
C ILE A 142 1.73 -6.06 4.40
N MET A 143 1.17 -6.48 3.27
CA MET A 143 0.84 -5.58 2.15
C MET A 143 -0.64 -5.71 1.82
N ILE A 144 -1.31 -4.57 1.62
CA ILE A 144 -2.69 -4.51 1.16
C ILE A 144 -2.71 -3.80 -0.20
N LEU A 145 -3.32 -4.43 -1.20
CA LEU A 145 -3.54 -3.88 -2.54
C LEU A 145 -5.04 -3.59 -2.70
N ASP A 146 -5.39 -2.36 -3.08
CA ASP A 146 -6.77 -1.94 -3.29
C ASP A 146 -7.32 -2.30 -4.69
N ASP A 147 -8.62 -2.13 -4.87
CA ASP A 147 -9.32 -2.17 -6.16
C ASP A 147 -9.25 -3.48 -6.96
N TYR A 148 -9.02 -4.61 -6.30
CA TYR A 148 -9.00 -5.93 -6.95
C TYR A 148 -10.33 -6.29 -7.63
N GLU A 149 -11.45 -5.87 -7.04
CA GLU A 149 -12.79 -6.05 -7.60
C GLU A 149 -13.28 -4.83 -8.39
N TRP A 150 -12.45 -3.78 -8.55
CA TRP A 150 -12.77 -2.63 -9.37
C TRP A 150 -12.67 -3.01 -10.86
N ASP A 151 -13.72 -2.67 -11.60
CA ASP A 151 -13.93 -3.06 -12.99
C ASP A 151 -14.54 -1.88 -13.75
N TYR A 152 -13.69 -0.89 -14.05
CA TYR A 152 -14.10 0.39 -14.61
C TYR A 152 -13.88 0.48 -16.12
N PHE A 153 -12.79 -0.12 -16.61
CA PHE A 153 -12.43 -0.11 -18.03
C PHE A 153 -12.90 -1.39 -18.72
N GLU A 154 -13.34 -1.29 -19.98
CA GLU A 154 -13.72 -2.46 -20.78
C GLU A 154 -12.49 -3.35 -21.07
N GLU A 155 -11.34 -2.72 -21.31
CA GLU A 155 -10.10 -3.45 -21.55
C GLU A 155 -9.46 -3.91 -20.23
N GLU A 156 -9.39 -5.23 -20.04
CA GLU A 156 -8.88 -5.85 -18.81
C GLU A 156 -7.49 -5.34 -18.40
N TYR A 157 -6.62 -5.03 -19.36
CA TYR A 157 -5.26 -4.53 -19.11
C TYR A 157 -5.20 -3.13 -18.48
N ASN A 158 -6.32 -2.43 -18.39
CA ASN A 158 -6.41 -1.15 -17.68
C ASN A 158 -6.86 -1.32 -16.23
N ASN A 159 -7.41 -2.47 -15.83
CA ASN A 159 -7.97 -2.70 -14.50
C ASN A 159 -6.94 -3.34 -13.54
N PRO A 160 -6.95 -3.01 -12.23
CA PRO A 160 -5.97 -3.50 -11.24
C PRO A 160 -5.89 -5.03 -11.10
N ARG A 161 -7.00 -5.72 -11.36
CA ARG A 161 -7.12 -7.17 -11.17
C ARG A 161 -6.01 -7.96 -11.84
N ILE A 162 -5.71 -7.67 -13.11
CA ILE A 162 -4.71 -8.42 -13.88
C ILE A 162 -3.30 -8.26 -13.29
N ALA A 163 -2.97 -7.07 -12.80
CA ALA A 163 -1.71 -6.75 -12.14
C ALA A 163 -1.57 -7.49 -10.82
N ILE A 164 -2.61 -7.43 -9.97
CA ILE A 164 -2.63 -8.11 -8.68
C ILE A 164 -2.54 -9.62 -8.87
N ASP A 165 -3.29 -10.21 -9.81
CA ASP A 165 -3.22 -11.64 -10.08
C ASP A 165 -1.85 -12.07 -10.64
N ALA A 166 -1.23 -11.26 -11.51
CA ALA A 166 0.12 -11.52 -11.99
C ALA A 166 1.16 -11.49 -10.86
N PHE A 167 1.09 -10.50 -9.97
CA PHE A 167 1.94 -10.39 -8.81
C PHE A 167 1.76 -11.59 -7.86
N LEU A 168 0.52 -11.90 -7.47
CA LEU A 168 0.22 -13.03 -6.59
C LEU A 168 0.74 -14.36 -7.14
N ARG A 169 0.58 -14.62 -8.45
CA ARG A 169 1.07 -15.86 -9.09
C ARG A 169 2.59 -15.92 -9.13
N THR A 170 3.25 -14.81 -9.42
CA THR A 170 4.71 -14.75 -9.55
C THR A 170 5.40 -14.90 -8.19
N TYR A 171 4.83 -14.31 -7.14
CA TYR A 171 5.37 -14.32 -5.79
C TYR A 171 4.69 -15.36 -4.87
N GLN A 172 3.88 -16.28 -5.41
CA GLN A 172 3.05 -17.22 -4.64
C GLN A 172 3.80 -18.02 -3.58
N SER A 173 5.07 -18.34 -3.84
CA SER A 173 5.91 -19.10 -2.91
C SER A 173 6.38 -18.28 -1.71
N GLN A 174 6.29 -16.95 -1.76
CA GLN A 174 6.68 -16.00 -0.71
C GLN A 174 5.48 -15.31 -0.07
N ILE A 175 4.25 -15.69 -0.44
CA ILE A 175 3.02 -15.05 -0.02
C ILE A 175 2.18 -15.98 0.84
N GLU A 176 1.65 -15.45 1.94
CA GLU A 176 0.45 -15.95 2.62
C GLU A 176 -0.70 -14.98 2.32
N VAL A 177 -1.78 -15.46 1.71
CA VAL A 177 -2.97 -14.64 1.46
C VAL A 177 -3.80 -14.56 2.74
N LEU A 178 -3.94 -13.37 3.31
CA LEU A 178 -4.70 -13.12 4.53
C LEU A 178 -6.20 -12.95 4.20
N PHE A 179 -6.50 -12.27 3.10
CA PHE A 179 -7.85 -12.14 2.55
C PHE A 179 -7.81 -11.69 1.09
N LYS A 180 -8.87 -11.99 0.34
CA LYS A 180 -9.05 -11.59 -1.06
C LYS A 180 -10.52 -11.24 -1.34
N ARG A 181 -10.81 -9.94 -1.43
CA ARG A 181 -12.08 -9.30 -1.78
C ARG A 181 -11.74 -8.07 -2.62
N PHE A 182 -12.55 -7.01 -2.57
CA PHE A 182 -12.20 -5.70 -3.14
C PHE A 182 -10.77 -5.26 -2.82
N GLN A 183 -10.31 -5.51 -1.59
CA GLN A 183 -8.89 -5.43 -1.23
C GLN A 183 -8.28 -6.83 -1.12
N VAL A 184 -6.98 -6.93 -1.44
CA VAL A 184 -6.17 -8.13 -1.22
C VAL A 184 -5.13 -7.86 -0.16
N GLY A 185 -5.22 -8.58 0.97
CA GLY A 185 -4.22 -8.53 2.03
C GLY A 185 -3.31 -9.75 1.96
N ILE A 186 -2.01 -9.53 1.95
CA ILE A 186 -0.99 -10.57 1.92
C ILE A 186 0.06 -10.35 3.01
N ARG A 187 0.69 -11.42 3.46
CA ARG A 187 1.88 -11.39 4.31
C ARG A 187 3.07 -11.97 3.56
N LYS A 188 4.22 -11.31 3.68
CA LYS A 188 5.50 -11.82 3.19
C LYS A 188 5.99 -12.92 4.11
N VAL A 189 6.22 -14.10 3.54
CA VAL A 189 6.70 -15.28 4.26
C VAL A 189 8.00 -15.76 3.64
N VAL A 190 9.00 -16.01 4.50
CA VAL A 190 10.24 -16.65 4.08
C VAL A 190 9.98 -18.14 3.94
N LYS A 191 10.01 -18.63 2.72
CA LYS A 191 9.95 -20.07 2.43
C LYS A 191 11.12 -20.41 1.53
N GLU A 192 11.79 -21.52 1.81
CA GLU A 192 12.69 -22.12 0.83
C GLU A 192 11.87 -22.55 -0.38
N VAL A 193 12.22 -22.05 -1.55
CA VAL A 193 11.52 -22.35 -2.80
C VAL A 193 12.43 -23.26 -3.62
N PRO A 194 12.16 -24.57 -3.69
CA PRO A 194 12.96 -25.46 -4.51
C PRO A 194 12.82 -25.07 -5.98
N ARG A 195 13.95 -25.02 -6.69
CA ARG A 195 14.00 -24.86 -8.14
C ARG A 195 14.38 -26.20 -8.76
N THR A 196 13.39 -27.04 -9.02
CA THR A 196 13.59 -28.32 -9.72
C THR A 196 13.60 -28.04 -11.22
N ALA A 197 14.74 -28.27 -11.87
CA ALA A 197 14.81 -28.22 -13.33
C ALA A 197 13.90 -29.30 -13.93
N ARG A 198 13.33 -29.02 -15.09
CA ARG A 198 12.58 -30.06 -15.81
C ARG A 198 13.57 -31.05 -16.42
N ASP A 199 13.34 -32.34 -16.20
CA ASP A 199 14.21 -33.42 -16.73
C ASP A 199 14.29 -33.42 -18.27
N ASP A 200 13.28 -32.88 -18.96
CA ASP A 200 13.21 -32.78 -20.43
C ASP A 200 13.86 -31.50 -21.00
N LYS A 201 14.47 -30.66 -20.16
CA LYS A 201 15.12 -29.41 -20.56
C LYS A 201 16.59 -29.45 -20.17
N ARG A 202 17.46 -29.17 -21.14
CA ARG A 202 18.87 -28.90 -20.90
C ARG A 202 19.10 -27.40 -21.00
N ILE A 203 19.91 -26.85 -20.12
CA ILE A 203 20.50 -25.51 -20.29
C ILE A 203 21.76 -25.78 -21.09
N ASP A 204 21.64 -25.70 -22.41
CA ASP A 204 22.74 -25.81 -23.38
C ASP A 204 23.49 -24.48 -23.57
#